data_AF-A0A1V2QQZ7-F1
#
_entry.id   AF-A0A1V2QQZ7-F1
#
_cell.length_a   1.000
_cell.length_b   1.000
_cell.length_c   1.000
_cell.angle_alpha   90.00
_cell.angle_beta   90.00
_cell.angle_gamma   90.00
#
_symmetry.space_group_name_H-M   'P 1'
#
loop_
_entity.id
_entity.type
_entity.pdbx_description
1 polymer ?
#
loop_
_entity_poly.entity_id
_entity_poly.type
_entity_poly.pdbx_seq_one_letter_code
_entity_poly.pdbx_strand_id
1 'polypeptide(L)'
;MVYTNGGIAVDSWVRIEEGCSVESDVVGDEAQFTFSGRRGGELSMVVTEAGLEKVVEHFQRALDQLRSAESDSADVGELGTE
;
A
#
# COMPACT_ATOMS: atom_id res chain seq x y z
N MET A 1 -20.66 8.27 -19.50
CA MET A 1 -21.54 9.37 -19.08
C MET A 1 -21.70 9.25 -17.57
N VAL A 2 -21.06 10.14 -16.81
CA VAL A 2 -21.07 10.11 -15.34
C VAL A 2 -22.11 11.12 -14.86
N TYR A 3 -23.06 10.68 -14.05
CA TYR A 3 -24.08 11.55 -13.47
C TYR A 3 -23.48 12.25 -12.24
N THR A 4 -23.39 13.58 -12.28
CA THR A 4 -23.10 14.41 -11.10
C THR A 4 -24.33 15.24 -10.77
N ASN A 5 -24.96 14.94 -9.63
CA ASN A 5 -25.88 15.87 -8.99
C ASN A 5 -25.13 16.41 -7.76
N GLY A 6 -24.26 17.39 -7.97
CA GLY A 6 -23.39 17.96 -6.91
C GLY A 6 -22.49 16.94 -6.19
N GLY A 7 -22.09 15.86 -6.85
CA GLY A 7 -21.40 14.73 -6.24
C GLY A 7 -19.99 15.10 -5.77
N ILE A 8 -19.81 15.18 -4.46
CA ILE A 8 -18.48 15.26 -3.84
C ILE A 8 -17.76 13.95 -4.15
N ALA A 9 -16.69 14.03 -4.94
CA ALA A 9 -15.72 12.95 -5.06
C ALA A 9 -14.77 13.05 -3.86
N VAL A 10 -14.87 12.11 -2.93
CA VAL A 10 -13.93 12.00 -1.81
C VAL A 10 -12.82 11.06 -2.26
N ASP A 11 -11.61 11.59 -2.36
CA ASP A 11 -10.41 10.77 -2.44
C ASP A 11 -9.86 10.58 -1.02
N SER A 12 -9.50 9.36 -0.66
CA SER A 12 -8.99 9.01 0.66
C SER A 12 -7.82 8.07 0.49
N TRP A 13 -6.67 8.50 0.99
CA TRP A 13 -5.44 7.72 0.96
C TRP A 13 -4.89 7.58 2.38
N VAL A 14 -4.24 6.45 2.62
CA VAL A 14 -3.50 6.19 3.86
C VAL A 14 -2.03 6.01 3.51
N ARG A 15 -1.16 6.59 4.33
CA ARG A 15 0.29 6.34 4.28
C ARG A 15 0.66 5.44 5.43
N ILE A 16 1.16 4.25 5.10
CA ILE A 16 1.58 3.23 6.05
C ILE A 16 3.06 3.45 6.37
N GLU A 17 3.36 3.79 7.62
CA GLU A 17 4.71 3.98 8.17
C GLU A 17 4.88 3.13 9.44
N GLU A 18 6.07 3.12 10.04
CA GLU A 18 6.40 2.30 11.23
C GLU A 18 5.41 2.48 12.42
N GLY A 19 4.71 3.62 12.50
CA GLY A 19 3.70 3.90 13.53
C GLY A 19 2.24 3.70 13.11
N CYS A 20 1.96 3.13 11.93
CA CYS A 20 0.62 2.80 11.46
C CYS A 20 0.26 1.37 11.86
N SER A 21 -0.84 1.18 12.59
CA SER A 21 -1.40 -0.15 12.81
C SER A 21 -2.21 -0.58 11.60
N VAL A 22 -2.03 -1.85 11.22
CA VAL A 22 -2.83 -2.55 10.21
C VAL A 22 -3.42 -3.76 10.89
N GLU A 23 -4.74 -3.73 11.11
CA GLU A 23 -5.50 -4.84 11.67
C GLU A 23 -6.32 -5.50 10.57
N SER A 24 -6.59 -6.79 10.69
CA SER A 24 -7.39 -7.52 9.71
C SER A 24 -8.35 -8.48 10.37
N ASP A 25 -9.60 -8.47 9.91
CA ASP A 25 -10.64 -9.43 10.29
C ASP A 25 -11.15 -10.14 9.04
N VAL A 26 -11.40 -11.45 9.16
CA VAL A 26 -11.98 -12.27 8.08
C VAL A 26 -13.41 -12.60 8.45
N VAL A 27 -14.36 -12.24 7.58
CA VAL A 27 -15.79 -12.52 7.77
C VAL A 27 -16.34 -13.13 6.48
N GLY A 28 -16.68 -14.41 6.53
CA GLY A 28 -17.11 -15.14 5.34
C GLY A 28 -15.97 -15.30 4.34
N ASP A 29 -16.16 -14.78 3.12
CA ASP A 29 -15.22 -14.80 2.00
C ASP A 29 -14.51 -13.45 1.78
N GLU A 30 -14.64 -12.54 2.74
CA GLU A 30 -14.04 -11.21 2.70
C GLU A 30 -13.07 -10.99 3.87
N ALA A 31 -12.01 -10.23 3.59
CA ALA A 31 -11.09 -9.70 4.58
C ALA A 31 -11.27 -8.18 4.67
N GLN A 32 -11.47 -7.66 5.87
CA GLN A 32 -11.48 -6.24 6.17
C GLN A 32 -10.14 -5.86 6.81
N PHE A 33 -9.44 -4.91 6.20
CA PHE A 33 -8.25 -4.29 6.76
C PHE A 33 -8.61 -2.93 7.35
N THR A 34 -8.17 -2.67 8.56
CA THR A 34 -8.31 -1.38 9.22
C THR A 34 -6.94 -0.74 9.37
N PHE A 35 -6.77 0.43 8.77
CA PHE A 35 -5.57 1.24 8.86
C PHE A 35 -5.81 2.39 9.85
N SER A 36 -5.04 2.40 10.93
CA SER A 36 -5.14 3.42 11.97
C SER A 36 -3.77 4.01 12.26
N GLY A 37 -3.72 5.34 12.40
CA GLY A 37 -2.49 6.09 12.64
C GLY A 37 -2.62 7.10 13.76
N ARG A 38 -1.47 7.62 14.22
CA ARG A 38 -1.37 8.56 15.37
C ARG A 38 -2.24 9.83 15.28
N ARG A 39 -2.68 10.23 14.08
CA ARG A 39 -3.40 11.50 13.83
C ARG A 39 -4.91 11.36 13.61
N GLY A 40 -5.51 10.21 13.92
CA GLY A 40 -6.95 10.12 14.19
C GLY A 40 -7.86 10.03 12.96
N GLY A 41 -7.50 9.20 11.98
CA GLY A 41 -8.40 8.75 10.92
C GLY A 41 -8.30 7.23 10.79
N GLU A 42 -9.44 6.58 10.59
CA GLU A 42 -9.53 5.16 10.27
C GLU A 42 -9.88 5.04 8.78
N LEU A 43 -9.13 4.24 8.05
CA LEU A 43 -9.49 3.82 6.70
C LEU A 43 -9.69 2.31 6.73
N SER A 44 -10.82 1.84 6.21
CA SER A 44 -11.08 0.41 6.07
C SER A 44 -11.06 0.03 4.60
N MET A 45 -10.39 -1.08 4.29
CA MET A 45 -10.39 -1.70 2.96
C MET A 45 -10.97 -3.09 3.08
N VAL A 46 -12.08 -3.35 2.37
CA VAL A 46 -12.69 -4.68 2.30
C VAL A 46 -12.34 -5.29 0.95
N VAL A 47 -11.85 -6.53 0.98
CA VAL A 47 -11.48 -7.29 -0.22
C VAL A 47 -12.00 -8.70 -0.13
N THR A 48 -12.45 -9.25 -1.26
CA THR A 48 -12.72 -10.68 -1.38
C THR A 48 -11.42 -11.48 -1.39
N GLU A 49 -11.48 -12.79 -1.21
CA GLU A 49 -10.32 -13.69 -1.34
C GLU A 49 -9.53 -13.45 -2.65
N ALA A 50 -10.21 -13.50 -3.80
CA ALA A 50 -9.58 -13.25 -5.11
C ALA A 50 -9.05 -11.81 -5.26
N GLY A 51 -9.64 -10.85 -4.55
CA GLY A 51 -9.13 -9.49 -4.47
C GLY A 51 -7.83 -9.41 -3.65
N LEU A 52 -7.79 -10.11 -2.52
CA LEU A 52 -6.64 -10.17 -1.63
C LEU A 52 -5.43 -10.83 -2.31
N GLU A 53 -5.62 -11.90 -3.09
CA GLU A 53 -4.56 -12.50 -3.90
C GLU A 53 -3.88 -11.47 -4.82
N LYS A 54 -4.69 -10.63 -5.48
CA LYS A 54 -4.16 -9.56 -6.35
C LYS A 54 -3.43 -8.48 -5.57
N VAL A 55 -3.96 -8.10 -4.40
CA VAL A 55 -3.29 -7.12 -3.52
C VAL A 55 -1.91 -7.63 -3.12
N VAL A 56 -1.81 -8.89 -2.69
CA VAL A 56 -0.53 -9.53 -2.31
C VAL A 56 0.44 -9.54 -3.49
N GLU A 57 0.00 -9.95 -4.68
CA GLU A 57 0.84 -9.97 -5.89
C GLU A 57 1.42 -8.58 -6.19
N HIS A 58 0.56 -7.55 -6.20
CA HIS A 58 0.98 -6.20 -6.53
C HIS A 58 1.87 -5.55 -5.45
N PHE A 59 1.59 -5.80 -4.17
CA PHE A 59 2.40 -5.29 -3.07
C PHE A 59 3.79 -5.94 -3.07
N GLN A 60 3.86 -7.25 -3.29
CA GLN A 60 5.13 -7.95 -3.40
C GLN A 60 5.95 -7.43 -4.59
N ARG A 61 5.32 -7.27 -5.77
CA ARG A 61 5.98 -6.70 -6.94
C ARG A 61 6.53 -5.29 -6.67
N ALA A 62 5.78 -4.44 -5.98
CA ALA A 62 6.24 -3.10 -5.62
C ALA A 62 7.40 -3.13 -4.62
N LEU A 63 7.35 -4.04 -3.64
CA LEU A 63 8.44 -4.24 -2.69
C LEU A 63 9.73 -4.71 -3.36
N ASP A 64 9.62 -5.64 -4.33
CA ASP A 64 10.77 -6.13 -5.09
C ASP A 64 11.41 -5.02 -5.93
N GLN A 65 10.60 -4.12 -6.50
CA GLN A 65 11.09 -2.94 -7.23
C GLN A 65 11.87 -1.98 -6.33
N LEU A 66 11.37 -1.71 -5.12
CA LEU A 66 12.07 -0.85 -4.15
C LEU A 66 13.44 -1.42 -3.77
N ARG A 67 13.50 -2.73 -3.47
CA ARG A 67 14.75 -3.42 -3.11
C ARG A 67 15.76 -3.47 -4.26
N SER A 68 15.27 -3.63 -5.48
CA SER A 68 16.13 -3.63 -6.67
C SER A 68 16.70 -2.24 -6.96
N ALA A 69 15.91 -1.18 -6.75
CA ALA A 69 16.35 0.19 -6.94
C ALA A 69 17.46 0.62 -5.95
N GLU A 70 17.45 0.08 -4.73
CA GLU A 70 18.53 0.32 -3.76
C GLU A 70 19.87 -0.30 -4.21
N SER A 71 19.82 -1.43 -4.92
CA SER A 71 21.01 -2.17 -5.36
C SER A 71 21.80 -1.49 -6.48
N ASP A 72 21.16 -0.72 -7.36
CA ASP A 72 21.81 0.01 -8.46
C ASP A 72 22.54 1.30 -7.99
N SER A 73 22.29 1.76 -6.77
CA SER A 73 22.90 2.99 -6.24
C SER A 73 24.26 2.78 -5.55
N ALA A 74 24.69 1.52 -5.37
CA ALA A 74 25.92 1.18 -4.64
C ALA A 74 27.15 0.94 -5.53
N ASP A 75 27.03 1.01 -6.86
CA ASP A 75 28.10 0.69 -7.82
C ASP A 75 28.63 1.93 -8.59
N VAL A 76 28.93 3.02 -7.88
CA VAL A 76 29.73 4.12 -8.44
C VAL A 76 30.67 4.65 -7.36
N GLY A 77 31.81 4.00 -7.14
CA GLY A 77 32.73 4.50 -6.11
C GLY A 77 34.03 3.77 -5.80
N GLU A 78 34.57 2.90 -6.66
CA GLU A 78 35.95 2.42 -6.50
C GLU A 78 36.68 2.36 -7.85
N LEU A 79 37.09 3.53 -8.35
CA LEU A 79 38.17 3.62 -9.34
C LEU A 79 39.38 4.20 -8.61
N GLY A 80 40.23 3.30 -8.15
CA GLY A 80 41.57 3.62 -7.69
C GLY A 80 42.34 4.40 -8.74
N THR A 81 43.11 5.37 -8.31
CA THR A 81 44.19 5.96 -9.11
C THR A 81 45.43 5.96 -8.26
N GLU A 82 46.40 5.17 -8.72
CA GLU A 82 47.79 5.10 -8.29
C GLU A 82 48.53 6.42 -8.57
#